data_AF-A0A370K2Z0-F1
#
_entry.id   AF-A0A370K2Z0-F1
#
_cell.length_a   1.000
_cell.length_b   1.000
_cell.length_c   1.000
_cell.angle_alpha   90.00
_cell.angle_beta   90.00
_cell.angle_gamma   90.00
#
_symmetry.space_group_name_H-M   'P 1'
#
loop_
_entity.id
_entity.type
_entity.pdbx_description
1 polymer ?
#
loop_
_entity_poly.entity_id
_entity_poly.type
_entity_poly.pdbx_seq_one_letter_code
_entity_poly.pdbx_strand_id
1 'polypeptide(L)'
;MDFAKIFSRIKAILSTPQTEWPVIAAEPDSVAGLYRGYICIVAALPAIAHFIKGSLIGYGAVGVNLHLPLGMGLLGMVLRYLLTLLATYVVALVVNALAPTFGGQKDPLQGLKSVAYAWTAGWVGGVGVILPWIGWLVAIAGVIYGIYLLYLGLPHTMRCPQDKAGGYTAVTVIIAIVLSWIIGLTVAAMIGTATLGGASMTSLRVSDGHGGEVAVDPNTALGKIAAMSQGAQQAGKEIADAQKPGGGQVQSLSPDAIKAFLPETLAGLKRENFSAQRNDSMGVLVTTARADYGDGQGHDVQLEVADTGNMRGMMAMASAIAPDSEQQTEHGYQKTYTSNGRLVHESWDSQSKSGEYGVIVAQRYTVKASGNADSIDLLKQVVGGVDLDKLETLKNEGVSNQ
;
A
#
# COMPACT_ATOMS: atom_id res chain seq x y z
N MET A 1 40.84 3.19 4.57
CA MET A 1 39.88 4.17 4.01
C MET A 1 40.37 5.54 4.38
N ASP A 2 40.52 6.43 3.40
CA ASP A 2 41.00 7.80 3.62
C ASP A 2 39.81 8.77 3.51
N PHE A 3 39.22 9.11 4.66
CA PHE A 3 38.08 10.03 4.72
C PHE A 3 38.44 11.45 4.27
N ALA A 4 39.70 11.87 4.43
CA ALA A 4 40.15 13.17 3.97
C ALA A 4 40.12 13.25 2.45
N LYS A 5 40.53 12.18 1.76
CA LYS A 5 40.43 12.08 0.29
C LYS A 5 38.96 12.15 -0.17
N ILE A 6 38.04 11.44 0.50
CA ILE A 6 36.60 11.47 0.15
C ILE A 6 36.03 12.87 0.33
N PHE A 7 36.29 13.51 1.48
CA PHE A 7 35.80 14.86 1.74
C PHE A 7 36.36 15.87 0.75
N SER A 8 37.65 15.80 0.44
CA SER A 8 38.29 16.62 -0.59
C SER A 8 37.61 16.45 -1.95
N ARG A 9 37.34 15.20 -2.37
CA ARG A 9 36.63 14.89 -3.63
C ARG A 9 35.21 15.43 -3.64
N ILE A 10 34.44 15.29 -2.56
CA ILE A 10 33.09 15.86 -2.42
C ILE A 10 33.15 17.38 -2.56
N LYS A 11 34.05 18.06 -1.83
CA LYS A 11 34.19 19.51 -1.90
C LYS A 11 34.54 19.97 -3.32
N ALA A 12 35.50 19.30 -3.97
CA ALA A 12 35.96 19.66 -5.30
C ALA A 12 34.85 19.51 -6.35
N ILE A 13 34.12 18.38 -6.36
CA ILE A 13 33.04 18.20 -7.34
C ILE A 13 31.87 19.15 -7.09
N LEU A 14 31.61 19.53 -5.83
CA LEU A 14 30.50 20.44 -5.50
C LEU A 14 30.85 21.93 -5.67
N SER A 15 32.13 22.30 -5.56
CA SER A 15 32.55 23.71 -5.60
C SER A 15 33.17 24.11 -6.94
N THR A 16 33.89 23.19 -7.59
CA THR A 16 34.66 23.45 -8.81
C THR A 16 34.46 22.33 -9.84
N PRO A 17 33.20 22.03 -10.24
CA PRO A 17 32.91 20.85 -11.08
C PRO A 17 33.59 20.89 -12.45
N GLN A 18 33.69 22.07 -13.07
CA GLN A 18 34.28 22.21 -14.42
C GLN A 18 35.75 21.77 -14.46
N THR A 19 36.52 22.05 -13.42
CA THR A 19 37.93 21.64 -13.33
C THR A 19 38.08 20.21 -12.81
N GLU A 20 37.12 19.74 -12.03
CA GLU A 20 37.17 18.43 -11.37
C GLU A 20 36.81 17.28 -12.30
N TRP A 21 35.86 17.47 -13.21
CA TRP A 21 35.43 16.43 -14.14
C TRP A 21 36.56 15.86 -15.02
N PRO A 22 37.46 16.67 -15.61
CA PRO A 22 38.64 16.16 -16.31
C PRO A 22 39.56 15.31 -15.42
N VAL A 23 39.74 15.69 -14.16
CA VAL A 23 40.57 14.96 -13.19
C VAL A 23 39.93 13.59 -12.89
N ILE A 24 38.62 13.56 -12.61
CA ILE A 24 37.86 12.34 -12.37
C ILE A 24 37.93 11.38 -13.58
N ALA A 25 37.77 11.92 -14.79
CA ALA A 25 37.80 11.12 -16.01
C ALA A 25 39.18 10.46 -16.22
N ALA A 26 40.27 11.14 -15.86
CA ALA A 26 41.64 10.67 -16.00
C ALA A 26 42.12 9.74 -14.86
N GLU A 27 41.54 9.84 -13.65
CA GLU A 27 42.00 9.03 -12.50
C GLU A 27 41.77 7.53 -12.76
N PRO A 28 42.78 6.65 -12.63
CA PRO A 28 42.55 5.22 -12.76
C PRO A 28 41.74 4.71 -11.57
N ASP A 29 40.72 3.88 -11.83
CA ASP A 29 39.91 3.25 -10.78
C ASP A 29 39.33 1.92 -11.29
N SER A 30 38.56 1.25 -10.46
CA SER A 30 37.76 0.07 -10.79
C SER A 30 36.36 0.22 -10.21
N VAL A 31 35.40 -0.57 -10.71
CA VAL A 31 34.05 -0.58 -10.16
C VAL A 31 34.06 -0.90 -8.66
N ALA A 32 34.80 -1.93 -8.26
CA ALA A 32 34.91 -2.31 -6.84
C ALA A 32 35.62 -1.24 -5.99
N GLY A 33 36.65 -0.60 -6.55
CA GLY A 33 37.38 0.50 -5.92
C GLY A 33 36.47 1.69 -5.64
N LEU A 34 35.73 2.14 -6.64
CA LEU A 34 34.81 3.26 -6.53
C LEU A 34 33.64 2.97 -5.57
N TYR A 35 33.10 1.74 -5.57
CA TYR A 35 32.06 1.35 -4.61
C TYR A 35 32.56 1.37 -3.17
N ARG A 36 33.67 0.68 -2.89
CA ARG A 36 34.22 0.56 -1.53
C ARG A 36 34.81 1.88 -1.03
N GLY A 37 35.43 2.65 -1.92
CA GLY A 37 36.18 3.87 -1.58
C GLY A 37 35.34 5.14 -1.58
N TYR A 38 34.16 5.14 -2.21
CA TYR A 38 33.34 6.35 -2.34
C TYR A 38 31.84 6.08 -2.23
N ILE A 39 31.24 5.32 -3.15
CA ILE A 39 29.78 5.21 -3.30
C ILE A 39 29.12 4.70 -2.01
N CYS A 40 29.60 3.60 -1.44
CA CYS A 40 29.04 3.03 -0.22
C CYS A 40 29.05 4.02 0.96
N ILE A 41 30.06 4.89 1.02
CA ILE A 41 30.21 5.84 2.12
C ILE A 41 29.28 7.03 1.90
N VAL A 42 29.29 7.63 0.71
CA VAL A 42 28.52 8.86 0.45
C VAL A 42 27.03 8.56 0.31
N ALA A 43 26.64 7.45 -0.31
CA ALA A 43 25.23 7.05 -0.43
C ALA A 43 24.58 6.64 0.90
N ALA A 44 25.37 6.34 1.95
CA ALA A 44 24.85 6.06 3.28
C ALA A 44 24.30 7.32 3.97
N LEU A 45 24.81 8.51 3.62
CA LEU A 45 24.42 9.79 4.22
C LEU A 45 22.89 10.03 4.18
N PRO A 46 22.22 10.02 3.01
CA PRO A 46 20.77 10.22 2.95
C PRO A 46 20.00 9.06 3.61
N ALA A 47 20.51 7.83 3.54
CA ALA A 47 19.84 6.67 4.16
C ALA A 47 19.75 6.83 5.69
N ILE A 48 20.84 7.24 6.32
CA ILE A 48 20.93 7.55 7.75
C ILE A 48 20.08 8.77 8.09
N ALA A 49 20.14 9.84 7.29
CA ALA A 49 19.37 11.06 7.51
C ALA A 49 17.86 10.79 7.55
N HIS A 50 17.36 10.00 6.60
CA HIS A 50 15.96 9.59 6.58
C HIS A 50 15.59 8.66 7.76
N PHE A 51 16.51 7.80 8.22
CA PHE A 51 16.28 6.98 9.42
C PHE A 51 16.11 7.85 10.66
N ILE A 52 17.02 8.81 10.86
CA ILE A 52 16.98 9.79 11.95
C ILE A 52 15.67 10.58 11.87
N LYS A 53 15.34 11.11 10.68
CA LYS A 53 14.11 11.88 10.48
C LYS A 53 12.86 11.06 10.78
N GLY A 54 12.77 9.82 10.29
CA GLY A 54 11.60 8.98 10.47
C GLY A 54 11.44 8.40 11.86
N SER A 55 12.53 7.99 12.52
CA SER A 55 12.47 7.17 13.74
C SER A 55 12.84 7.93 15.01
N LEU A 56 13.67 8.97 14.92
CA LEU A 56 14.17 9.73 16.09
C LEU A 56 13.55 11.12 16.20
N ILE A 57 13.32 11.80 15.07
CA ILE A 57 12.73 13.15 15.04
C ILE A 57 11.22 13.09 14.77
N GLY A 58 10.80 12.13 13.95
CA GLY A 58 9.43 11.99 13.50
C GLY A 58 9.01 12.99 12.41
N TYR A 59 7.84 12.71 11.86
CA TYR A 59 7.11 13.58 10.94
C TYR A 59 6.01 14.31 11.72
N GLY A 60 6.16 15.61 11.89
CA GLY A 60 5.19 16.46 12.56
C GLY A 60 4.23 17.10 11.56
N ALA A 61 2.92 16.94 11.76
CA ALA A 61 1.89 17.73 11.08
C ALA A 61 0.75 18.01 12.06
N VAL A 62 0.39 19.29 12.23
CA VAL A 62 -0.75 19.75 13.05
C VAL A 62 -0.77 19.11 14.46
N GLY A 63 0.23 19.41 15.29
CA GLY A 63 0.28 18.98 16.70
C GLY A 63 0.56 17.50 16.95
N VAL A 64 0.62 16.66 15.91
CA VAL A 64 0.93 15.23 16.00
C VAL A 64 2.33 14.96 15.47
N ASN A 65 3.16 14.25 16.25
CA ASN A 65 4.49 13.78 15.83
C ASN A 65 4.48 12.27 15.63
N LEU A 66 4.58 11.83 14.37
CA LEU A 66 4.62 10.42 14.02
C LEU A 66 6.07 9.93 13.95
N HIS A 67 6.42 8.95 14.78
CA HIS A 67 7.71 8.28 14.74
C HIS A 67 7.55 6.85 14.22
N LEU A 68 8.43 6.44 13.33
CA LEU A 68 8.55 5.03 12.96
C LEU A 68 9.25 4.26 14.09
N PRO A 69 8.76 3.04 14.44
CA PRO A 69 9.46 2.17 15.38
C PRO A 69 10.91 1.91 14.93
N LEU A 70 11.85 1.89 15.87
CA LEU A 70 13.29 1.78 15.59
C LEU A 70 13.63 0.58 14.69
N GLY A 71 13.05 -0.60 14.96
CA GLY A 71 13.29 -1.79 14.14
C GLY A 71 12.87 -1.60 12.68
N MET A 72 11.74 -0.93 12.45
CA MET A 72 11.21 -0.67 11.11
C MET A 72 11.95 0.47 10.41
N GLY A 73 12.37 1.49 11.17
CA GLY A 73 13.28 2.51 10.70
C GLY A 73 14.61 1.93 10.21
N LEU A 74 15.22 1.03 10.99
CA LEU A 74 16.49 0.37 10.64
C LEU A 74 16.33 -0.51 9.40
N LEU A 75 15.25 -1.31 9.33
CA LEU A 75 14.97 -2.11 8.14
C LEU A 75 14.79 -1.23 6.89
N GLY A 76 14.01 -0.16 7.00
CA GLY A 76 13.81 0.81 5.92
C GLY A 76 15.10 1.52 5.50
N MET A 77 16.00 1.81 6.46
CA MET A 77 17.33 2.36 6.20
C MET A 77 18.18 1.40 5.36
N VAL A 78 18.29 0.14 5.79
CA VAL A 78 19.09 -0.89 5.11
C VAL A 78 18.55 -1.14 3.71
N LEU A 79 17.24 -1.33 3.56
CA LEU A 79 16.64 -1.55 2.24
C LEU A 79 16.89 -0.36 1.31
N ARG A 80 16.57 0.86 1.76
CA ARG A 80 16.77 2.07 0.93
C ARG A 80 18.23 2.22 0.53
N TYR A 81 19.16 1.94 1.44
CA TYR A 81 20.59 2.00 1.14
C TYR A 81 20.97 0.98 0.06
N LEU A 82 20.58 -0.29 0.20
CA LEU A 82 20.86 -1.33 -0.80
C LEU A 82 20.23 -1.02 -2.17
N LEU A 83 18.98 -0.55 -2.19
CA LEU A 83 18.30 -0.12 -3.41
C LEU A 83 19.00 1.09 -4.05
N THR A 84 19.53 2.01 -3.25
CA THR A 84 20.30 3.16 -3.76
C THR A 84 21.58 2.70 -4.44
N LEU A 85 22.33 1.77 -3.83
CA LEU A 85 23.54 1.20 -4.43
C LEU A 85 23.21 0.48 -5.75
N LEU A 86 22.15 -0.33 -5.75
CA LEU A 86 21.69 -1.02 -6.96
C LEU A 86 21.29 -0.01 -8.05
N ALA A 87 20.53 1.03 -7.70
CA ALA A 87 20.09 2.04 -8.64
C ALA A 87 21.27 2.83 -9.23
N THR A 88 22.29 3.16 -8.44
CA THR A 88 23.52 3.79 -8.96
C THR A 88 24.18 2.92 -10.02
N TYR A 89 24.27 1.60 -9.82
CA TYR A 89 24.80 0.69 -10.82
C TYR A 89 23.90 0.62 -12.07
N VAL A 90 22.59 0.49 -11.90
CA VAL A 90 21.62 0.40 -13.01
C VAL A 90 21.66 1.68 -13.86
N VAL A 91 21.68 2.85 -13.24
CA VAL A 91 21.78 4.13 -13.97
C VAL A 91 23.13 4.26 -14.67
N ALA A 92 24.23 3.78 -14.08
CA ALA A 92 25.52 3.73 -14.75
C ALA A 92 25.51 2.84 -16.00
N LEU A 93 24.81 1.71 -15.95
CA LEU A 93 24.61 0.86 -17.13
C LEU A 93 23.77 1.55 -18.19
N VAL A 94 22.72 2.29 -17.80
CA VAL A 94 21.89 3.09 -18.70
C VAL A 94 22.72 4.16 -19.39
N VAL A 95 23.52 4.94 -18.64
CA VAL A 95 24.48 5.90 -19.19
C VAL A 95 25.38 5.20 -20.20
N ASN A 96 26.09 4.15 -19.78
CA ASN A 96 26.95 3.39 -20.69
C ASN A 96 26.22 2.86 -21.94
N ALA A 97 24.98 2.41 -21.83
CA ALA A 97 24.20 1.91 -22.95
C ALA A 97 23.79 3.02 -23.93
N LEU A 98 23.44 4.20 -23.42
CA LEU A 98 23.01 5.37 -24.20
C LEU A 98 24.16 6.11 -24.87
N ALA A 99 25.41 5.91 -24.43
CA ALA A 99 26.56 6.65 -24.93
C ALA A 99 26.65 6.73 -26.48
N PRO A 100 26.51 5.63 -27.25
CA PRO A 100 26.57 5.70 -28.72
C PRO A 100 25.47 6.54 -29.35
N THR A 101 24.26 6.52 -28.78
CA THR A 101 23.11 7.32 -29.27
C THR A 101 23.41 8.82 -29.23
N PHE A 102 24.23 9.25 -28.27
CA PHE A 102 24.65 10.63 -28.10
C PHE A 102 26.08 10.91 -28.61
N GLY A 103 26.64 10.01 -29.42
CA GLY A 103 27.99 10.17 -30.00
C GLY A 103 29.14 10.02 -29.00
N GLY A 104 28.88 9.47 -27.82
CA GLY A 104 29.88 9.10 -26.83
C GLY A 104 30.42 7.68 -27.00
N GLN A 105 31.37 7.31 -26.14
CA GLN A 105 32.03 6.01 -26.11
C GLN A 105 31.53 5.18 -24.93
N LYS A 106 31.33 3.88 -25.16
CA LYS A 106 30.98 2.95 -24.09
C LYS A 106 32.20 2.67 -23.22
N ASP A 107 32.08 2.98 -21.95
CA ASP A 107 33.02 2.61 -20.90
C ASP A 107 32.21 2.47 -19.59
N PRO A 108 31.96 1.25 -19.09
CA PRO A 108 31.16 1.03 -17.88
C PRO A 108 31.74 1.73 -16.64
N LEU A 109 33.06 1.86 -16.53
CA LEU A 109 33.69 2.52 -15.40
C LEU A 109 33.46 4.04 -15.47
N GLN A 110 33.60 4.64 -16.65
CA GLN A 110 33.33 6.06 -16.84
C GLN A 110 31.84 6.38 -16.67
N GLY A 111 30.95 5.49 -17.11
CA GLY A 111 29.51 5.59 -16.84
C GLY A 111 29.22 5.60 -15.34
N LEU A 112 29.87 4.72 -14.59
CA LEU A 112 29.74 4.69 -13.13
C LEU A 112 30.29 5.95 -12.46
N LYS A 113 31.44 6.46 -12.88
CA LYS A 113 31.99 7.74 -12.38
C LYS A 113 31.01 8.89 -12.64
N SER A 114 30.45 8.97 -13.84
CA SER A 114 29.48 10.00 -14.22
C SER A 114 28.32 10.05 -13.23
N VAL A 115 27.72 8.89 -12.94
CA VAL A 115 26.58 8.79 -12.03
C VAL A 115 27.01 9.03 -10.60
N ALA A 116 28.05 8.36 -10.12
CA ALA A 116 28.51 8.44 -8.73
C ALA A 116 28.85 9.88 -8.31
N TYR A 117 29.61 10.60 -9.12
CA TYR A 117 30.04 11.96 -8.79
C TYR A 117 28.97 13.01 -9.05
N ALA A 118 28.07 12.80 -10.01
CA ALA A 118 26.90 13.67 -10.17
C ALA A 118 25.91 13.51 -9.01
N TRP A 119 25.66 12.27 -8.58
CA TRP A 119 24.73 11.97 -7.49
C TRP A 119 25.26 12.39 -6.11
N THR A 120 26.56 12.67 -5.97
CA THR A 120 27.14 13.26 -4.76
C THR A 120 26.34 14.47 -4.28
N ALA A 121 25.91 15.35 -5.19
CA ALA A 121 25.09 16.51 -4.82
C ALA A 121 23.75 16.12 -4.21
N GLY A 122 23.07 15.12 -4.78
CA GLY A 122 21.83 14.58 -4.26
C GLY A 122 22.00 13.85 -2.92
N TRP A 123 23.07 13.06 -2.76
CA TRP A 123 23.37 12.37 -1.50
C TRP A 123 23.70 13.34 -0.37
N VAL A 124 24.53 14.36 -0.64
CA VAL A 124 24.86 15.40 0.34
C VAL A 124 23.64 16.26 0.64
N GLY A 125 22.90 16.71 -0.37
CA GLY A 125 21.67 17.48 -0.19
C GLY A 125 20.59 16.70 0.56
N GLY A 126 20.52 15.38 0.37
CA GLY A 126 19.58 14.48 1.05
C GLY A 126 19.75 14.42 2.57
N VAL A 127 20.93 14.79 3.11
CA VAL A 127 21.12 14.98 4.56
C VAL A 127 20.19 16.08 5.10
N GLY A 128 19.87 17.06 4.26
CA GLY A 128 19.00 18.18 4.59
C GLY A 128 17.61 17.76 5.09
N VAL A 129 17.11 16.57 4.73
CA VAL A 129 15.79 16.05 5.13
C VAL A 129 15.58 16.01 6.65
N ILE A 130 16.65 16.00 7.45
CA ILE A 130 16.60 16.12 8.91
C ILE A 130 15.99 17.46 9.34
N LEU A 131 16.26 18.53 8.60
CA LEU A 131 15.82 19.89 8.93
C LEU A 131 14.31 20.03 8.70
N PRO A 132 13.55 20.46 9.74
CA PRO A 132 12.14 20.77 9.58
C PRO A 132 11.92 21.87 8.54
N TRP A 133 10.83 21.75 7.76
CA TRP A 133 10.34 22.75 6.78
C TRP A 133 11.23 23.04 5.57
N ILE A 134 12.54 23.18 5.75
CA ILE A 134 13.50 23.54 4.68
C ILE A 134 14.26 22.32 4.14
N GLY A 135 14.27 21.21 4.87
CA GLY A 135 15.10 20.06 4.52
C GLY A 135 14.81 19.45 3.16
N TRP A 136 13.53 19.43 2.75
CA TRP A 136 13.13 18.96 1.43
C TRP A 136 13.57 19.91 0.30
N LEU A 137 13.64 21.22 0.55
CA LEU A 137 14.18 22.20 -0.41
C LEU A 137 15.68 21.99 -0.63
N VAL A 138 16.43 21.74 0.44
CA VAL A 138 17.87 21.42 0.34
C VAL A 138 18.10 20.13 -0.45
N ALA A 139 17.28 19.10 -0.22
CA ALA A 139 17.34 17.87 -0.98
C ALA A 139 17.05 18.09 -2.48
N ILE A 140 16.01 18.87 -2.82
CA ILE A 140 15.70 19.23 -4.22
C ILE A 140 16.84 20.02 -4.85
N ALA A 141 17.41 21.00 -4.15
CA ALA A 141 18.55 21.76 -4.65
C ALA A 141 19.75 20.84 -4.97
N GLY A 142 20.02 19.85 -4.11
CA GLY A 142 21.04 18.84 -4.34
C GLY A 142 20.76 17.99 -5.59
N VAL A 143 19.51 17.59 -5.83
CA VAL A 143 19.10 16.85 -7.03
C VAL A 143 19.27 17.70 -8.30
N ILE A 144 18.77 18.94 -8.29
CA ILE A 144 18.90 19.88 -9.42
C ILE A 144 20.38 20.11 -9.74
N TYR A 145 21.20 20.32 -8.71
CA TYR A 145 22.63 20.48 -8.90
C TYR A 145 23.29 19.20 -9.43
N GLY A 146 22.86 18.02 -8.98
CA GLY A 146 23.30 16.73 -9.52
C GLY A 146 23.00 16.55 -11.01
N ILE A 147 21.85 17.04 -11.49
CA ILE A 147 21.52 17.06 -12.92
C ILE A 147 22.51 17.94 -13.69
N TYR A 148 22.82 19.12 -13.15
CA TYR A 148 23.83 20.01 -13.72
C TYR A 148 25.23 19.37 -13.73
N LEU A 149 25.63 18.69 -12.65
CA LEU A 149 26.89 17.97 -12.58
C LEU A 149 26.96 16.86 -13.63
N LEU A 150 25.88 16.10 -13.82
CA LEU A 150 25.82 15.06 -14.84
C LEU A 150 26.02 15.65 -16.25
N TYR A 151 25.34 16.77 -16.55
CA TYR A 151 25.52 17.50 -17.80
C TYR A 151 26.97 17.93 -18.05
N LEU A 152 27.66 18.44 -17.03
CA LEU A 152 29.08 18.79 -17.14
C LEU A 152 29.98 17.56 -17.26
N GLY A 153 29.64 16.45 -16.62
CA GLY A 153 30.51 15.28 -16.54
C GLY A 153 30.51 14.39 -17.77
N LEU A 154 29.36 14.26 -18.45
CA LEU A 154 29.19 13.34 -19.58
C LEU A 154 30.18 13.59 -20.75
N PRO A 155 30.48 14.82 -21.17
CA PRO A 155 31.49 15.07 -22.20
C PRO A 155 32.89 14.59 -21.84
N HIS A 156 33.26 14.61 -20.55
CA HIS A 156 34.60 14.22 -20.11
C HIS A 156 34.73 12.71 -19.89
N THR A 157 33.72 12.10 -19.29
CA THR A 157 33.71 10.69 -18.92
C THR A 157 33.33 9.81 -20.11
N MET A 158 32.20 10.12 -20.74
CA MET A 158 31.62 9.35 -21.86
C MET A 158 32.03 9.89 -23.23
N ARG A 159 32.82 10.97 -23.29
CA ARG A 159 33.38 11.53 -24.53
C ARG A 159 32.33 11.90 -25.57
N CYS A 160 31.12 12.26 -25.14
CA CYS A 160 30.10 12.76 -26.05
C CYS A 160 30.37 14.22 -26.46
N PRO A 161 29.96 14.65 -27.67
CA PRO A 161 29.98 16.05 -28.06
C PRO A 161 29.20 16.95 -27.09
N GLN A 162 29.68 18.17 -26.84
CA GLN A 162 29.06 19.10 -25.87
C GLN A 162 27.63 19.49 -26.24
N ASP A 163 27.34 19.63 -27.53
CA ASP A 163 26.01 19.94 -28.07
C ASP A 163 24.98 18.83 -27.80
N LYS A 164 25.43 17.58 -27.61
CA LYS A 164 24.57 16.43 -27.31
C LYS A 164 24.43 16.13 -25.82
N ALA A 165 25.28 16.72 -24.99
CA ALA A 165 25.31 16.46 -23.54
C ALA A 165 23.97 16.78 -22.87
N GLY A 166 23.27 17.84 -23.30
CA GLY A 166 21.96 18.21 -22.76
C GLY A 166 20.90 17.13 -22.96
N GLY A 167 20.79 16.60 -24.18
CA GLY A 167 19.85 15.51 -24.50
C GLY A 167 20.21 14.21 -23.78
N TYR A 168 21.50 13.91 -23.66
CA TYR A 168 21.99 12.72 -22.95
C TYR A 168 21.65 12.79 -21.46
N THR A 169 21.86 13.93 -20.82
CA THR A 169 21.44 14.17 -19.43
C THR A 169 19.93 14.04 -19.28
N ALA A 170 19.14 14.67 -20.15
CA ALA A 170 17.69 14.66 -20.04
C ALA A 170 17.12 13.23 -20.04
N VAL A 171 17.54 12.39 -20.99
CA VAL A 171 17.08 10.99 -21.07
C VAL A 171 17.54 10.18 -19.85
N THR A 172 18.78 10.37 -19.40
CA THR A 172 19.30 9.70 -18.21
C THR A 172 18.51 10.08 -16.95
N VAL A 173 18.17 11.36 -16.81
CA VAL A 173 17.41 11.89 -15.67
C VAL A 173 15.98 11.34 -15.65
N ILE A 174 15.31 11.26 -16.80
CA ILE A 174 13.97 10.66 -16.89
C ILE A 174 13.98 9.23 -16.34
N ILE A 175 14.97 8.41 -16.75
CA ILE A 175 15.10 7.04 -16.27
C ILE A 175 15.42 7.00 -14.77
N ALA A 176 16.30 7.88 -14.29
CA ALA A 176 16.62 7.99 -12.87
C ALA A 176 15.41 8.39 -12.01
N ILE A 177 14.52 9.25 -12.51
CA ILE A 177 13.27 9.63 -11.83
C ILE A 177 12.35 8.41 -11.70
N VAL A 178 12.16 7.64 -12.78
CA VAL A 178 11.35 6.42 -12.75
C VAL A 178 11.89 5.43 -11.73
N LEU A 179 13.20 5.19 -11.70
CA LEU A 179 13.84 4.33 -10.70
C LEU A 179 13.66 4.88 -9.27
N SER A 180 13.76 6.19 -9.09
CA SER A 180 13.57 6.83 -7.78
C SER A 180 12.13 6.63 -7.27
N TRP A 181 11.13 6.69 -8.14
CA TRP A 181 9.74 6.37 -7.80
C TRP A 181 9.57 4.91 -7.42
N ILE A 182 10.16 3.97 -8.16
CA ILE A 182 10.11 2.53 -7.83
C ILE A 182 10.70 2.28 -6.45
N ILE A 183 11.86 2.87 -6.14
CA ILE A 183 12.51 2.74 -4.83
C ILE A 183 11.61 3.34 -3.73
N GLY A 184 11.07 4.54 -3.97
CA GLY A 184 10.18 5.21 -3.04
C GLY A 184 8.92 4.39 -2.73
N LEU A 185 8.26 3.88 -3.77
CA LEU A 185 7.08 3.02 -3.66
C LEU A 185 7.41 1.70 -2.97
N THR A 186 8.57 1.08 -3.25
CA THR A 186 8.97 -0.18 -2.60
C THR A 186 9.19 0.02 -1.11
N VAL A 187 9.90 1.09 -0.72
CA VAL A 187 10.13 1.42 0.70
C VAL A 187 8.81 1.78 1.39
N ALA A 188 7.96 2.58 0.73
CA ALA A 188 6.66 2.97 1.26
C ALA A 188 5.70 1.79 1.39
N ALA A 189 5.64 0.89 0.40
CA ALA A 189 4.81 -0.31 0.43
C ALA A 189 5.21 -1.22 1.59
N MET A 190 6.51 -1.46 1.82
CA MET A 190 6.94 -2.26 2.97
C MET A 190 6.56 -1.64 4.31
N ILE A 191 6.73 -0.32 4.45
CA ILE A 191 6.36 0.40 5.67
C ILE A 191 4.84 0.36 5.85
N GLY A 192 4.07 0.58 4.77
CA GLY A 192 2.61 0.53 4.74
C GLY A 192 2.04 -0.85 5.08
N THR A 193 2.62 -1.92 4.53
CA THR A 193 2.24 -3.31 4.84
C THR A 193 2.60 -3.70 6.27
N ALA A 194 3.67 -3.12 6.84
CA ALA A 194 4.03 -3.35 8.23
C ALA A 194 3.08 -2.64 9.21
N THR A 195 2.60 -1.44 8.86
CA THR A 195 1.59 -0.70 9.61
C THR A 195 0.19 -1.29 9.49
N LEU A 196 -0.14 -1.95 8.37
CA LEU A 196 -1.46 -2.59 8.13
C LEU A 196 -1.49 -4.09 8.49
N GLY A 197 -0.34 -4.78 8.51
CA GLY A 197 -0.21 -6.22 8.73
C GLY A 197 -0.03 -6.67 10.19
N GLY A 198 -0.51 -5.90 11.16
CA GLY A 198 -0.58 -6.31 12.58
C GLY A 198 0.74 -6.31 13.39
N ALA A 199 1.91 -6.35 12.76
CA ALA A 199 3.19 -6.42 13.48
C ALA A 199 3.66 -5.10 14.12
N SER A 200 3.00 -3.96 13.88
CA SER A 200 3.43 -2.66 14.43
C SER A 200 2.32 -1.75 14.97
N MET A 201 1.06 -2.18 14.96
CA MET A 201 -0.04 -1.43 15.59
C MET A 201 0.09 -1.31 17.12
N THR A 202 0.95 -2.13 17.75
CA THR A 202 1.28 -2.03 19.18
C THR A 202 2.28 -0.91 19.51
N SER A 203 2.84 -0.20 18.51
CA SER A 203 4.01 0.68 18.75
C SER A 203 4.02 2.03 18.04
N LEU A 204 2.92 2.44 17.36
CA LEU A 204 2.75 3.84 16.96
C LEU A 204 2.59 4.70 18.22
N ARG A 205 3.67 5.36 18.64
CA ARG A 205 3.63 6.36 19.71
C ARG A 205 3.13 7.69 19.15
N VAL A 206 1.84 7.96 19.32
CA VAL A 206 1.26 9.29 19.15
C VAL A 206 1.49 10.05 20.46
N SER A 207 2.35 11.05 20.45
CA SER A 207 2.56 11.96 21.58
C SER A 207 2.25 13.37 21.12
N ASP A 208 1.44 14.09 21.90
CA ASP A 208 1.42 15.55 21.81
C ASP A 208 2.71 16.12 22.41
N GLY A 209 2.97 17.42 22.18
CA GLY A 209 4.17 18.09 22.68
C GLY A 209 4.26 18.29 24.19
N HIS A 210 3.32 17.76 24.99
CA HIS A 210 3.23 17.95 26.45
C HIS A 210 3.03 16.63 27.23
N GLY A 211 3.03 15.47 26.57
CA GLY A 211 3.06 14.16 27.23
C GLY A 211 1.75 13.77 27.94
N GLY A 212 0.64 14.41 27.60
CA GLY A 212 -0.70 14.07 28.10
C GLY A 212 -1.49 13.21 27.11
N GLU A 213 -2.22 12.22 27.63
CA GLU A 213 -3.20 11.46 26.84
C GLU A 213 -4.47 12.32 26.71
N VAL A 214 -4.71 12.88 25.52
CA VAL A 214 -5.87 13.75 25.27
C VAL A 214 -6.95 12.98 24.52
N ALA A 215 -8.16 12.97 25.09
CA ALA A 215 -9.36 12.45 24.45
C ALA A 215 -9.64 13.20 23.13
N VAL A 216 -9.67 12.46 22.03
CA VAL A 216 -9.86 13.02 20.68
C VAL A 216 -11.34 13.27 20.42
N ASP A 217 -11.67 14.49 19.99
CA ASP A 217 -13.04 14.87 19.58
C ASP A 217 -13.53 14.00 18.41
N PRO A 218 -14.61 13.21 18.56
CA PRO A 218 -15.12 12.26 17.56
C PRO A 218 -15.48 12.88 16.21
N ASN A 219 -15.79 14.18 16.17
CA ASN A 219 -16.29 14.82 14.96
C ASN A 219 -15.19 15.38 14.06
N THR A 220 -13.92 15.32 14.49
CA THR A 220 -12.78 15.79 13.71
C THR A 220 -12.21 14.69 12.81
N ALA A 221 -11.43 15.06 11.78
CA ALA A 221 -10.71 14.07 10.95
C ALA A 221 -9.79 13.16 11.80
N LEU A 222 -9.20 13.72 12.86
CA LEU A 222 -8.43 12.98 13.86
C LEU A 222 -9.30 12.06 14.73
N GLY A 223 -10.52 12.50 15.11
CA GLY A 223 -11.50 11.66 15.81
C GLY A 223 -11.95 10.46 14.98
N LYS A 224 -12.15 10.66 13.68
CA LYS A 224 -12.46 9.59 12.74
C LYS A 224 -11.28 8.62 12.56
N ILE A 225 -10.05 9.12 12.50
CA ILE A 225 -8.83 8.31 12.48
C ILE A 225 -8.63 7.57 13.82
N ALA A 226 -8.98 8.18 14.96
CA ALA A 226 -8.92 7.57 16.27
C ALA A 226 -10.02 6.52 16.48
N ALA A 227 -11.23 6.73 15.95
CA ALA A 227 -12.29 5.73 15.91
C ALA A 227 -11.90 4.56 15.00
N MET A 228 -11.26 4.85 13.87
CA MET A 228 -10.70 3.83 12.98
C MET A 228 -9.55 3.06 13.65
N SER A 229 -8.72 3.72 14.46
CA SER A 229 -7.63 3.05 15.21
C SER A 229 -8.14 2.23 16.38
N GLN A 230 -9.19 2.68 17.09
CA GLN A 230 -9.87 1.89 18.11
C GLN A 230 -10.61 0.70 17.50
N GLY A 231 -11.32 0.89 16.39
CA GLY A 231 -11.94 -0.19 15.62
C GLY A 231 -10.90 -1.19 15.12
N ALA A 232 -9.74 -0.72 14.66
CA ALA A 232 -8.64 -1.57 14.22
C ALA A 232 -7.89 -2.25 15.39
N GLN A 233 -7.86 -1.66 16.58
CA GLN A 233 -7.35 -2.28 17.81
C GLN A 233 -8.31 -3.35 18.33
N GLN A 234 -9.62 -3.12 18.25
CA GLN A 234 -10.63 -4.09 18.62
C GLN A 234 -10.62 -5.27 17.66
N ALA A 235 -10.56 -5.01 16.35
CA ALA A 235 -10.39 -6.05 15.35
C ALA A 235 -9.00 -6.73 15.44
N GLY A 236 -7.95 -6.01 15.84
CA GLY A 236 -6.64 -6.58 16.13
C GLY A 236 -6.65 -7.51 17.34
N LYS A 237 -7.41 -7.18 18.39
CA LYS A 237 -7.69 -8.09 19.52
C LYS A 237 -8.49 -9.31 19.07
N GLU A 238 -9.54 -9.13 18.27
CA GLU A 238 -10.36 -10.23 17.76
C GLU A 238 -9.56 -11.15 16.81
N ILE A 239 -8.67 -10.61 15.98
CA ILE A 239 -7.74 -11.38 15.13
C ILE A 239 -6.68 -12.09 15.99
N ALA A 240 -6.13 -11.42 17.00
CA ALA A 240 -5.17 -12.02 17.93
C ALA A 240 -5.80 -13.13 18.79
N ASP A 241 -7.05 -12.95 19.21
CA ASP A 241 -7.83 -13.95 19.93
C ASP A 241 -8.24 -15.11 19.01
N ALA A 242 -8.47 -14.86 17.70
CA ALA A 242 -8.70 -15.88 16.68
C ALA A 242 -7.43 -16.65 16.26
N GLN A 243 -6.23 -16.12 16.52
CA GLN A 243 -4.93 -16.72 16.15
C GLN A 243 -4.19 -17.41 17.31
N LYS A 244 -4.71 -17.34 18.54
CA LYS A 244 -4.18 -18.14 19.67
C LYS A 244 -4.38 -19.64 19.38
N PRO A 245 -3.40 -20.52 19.63
CA PRO A 245 -3.65 -21.95 19.70
C PRO A 245 -4.59 -22.20 20.88
N GLY A 246 -5.87 -22.47 20.60
CA GLY A 246 -6.95 -22.56 21.58
C GLY A 246 -8.00 -21.43 21.51
N GLY A 247 -7.84 -20.43 20.64
CA GLY A 247 -8.90 -19.45 20.34
C GLY A 247 -9.98 -20.11 19.48
N GLY A 248 -11.20 -20.21 20.02
CA GLY A 248 -12.28 -21.08 19.51
C GLY A 248 -12.47 -21.02 17.99
N GLN A 249 -12.20 -22.15 17.32
CA GLN A 249 -12.63 -22.35 15.94
C GLN A 249 -14.16 -22.28 15.92
N VAL A 250 -14.70 -21.20 15.39
CA VAL A 250 -16.12 -21.07 15.02
C VAL A 250 -16.34 -21.90 13.76
N GLN A 251 -16.86 -23.10 13.95
CA GLN A 251 -17.26 -23.95 12.85
C GLN A 251 -18.45 -23.31 12.12
N SER A 252 -18.37 -23.19 10.79
CA SER A 252 -19.50 -22.75 9.99
C SER A 252 -20.65 -23.75 10.06
N LEU A 253 -21.89 -23.29 9.83
CA LEU A 253 -23.09 -24.12 9.76
C LEU A 253 -22.87 -25.33 8.84
N SER A 254 -23.52 -26.46 9.11
CA SER A 254 -23.49 -27.59 8.17
C SER A 254 -24.19 -27.22 6.86
N PRO A 255 -23.83 -27.88 5.73
CA PRO A 255 -24.56 -27.73 4.48
C PRO A 255 -26.08 -27.90 4.64
N ASP A 256 -26.52 -28.82 5.50
CA ASP A 256 -27.94 -29.06 5.77
C ASP A 256 -28.58 -27.93 6.59
N ALA A 257 -27.86 -27.38 7.58
CA ALA A 257 -28.35 -26.27 8.40
C ALA A 257 -28.50 -24.99 7.58
N ILE A 258 -27.52 -24.67 6.73
CA ILE A 258 -27.59 -23.46 5.89
C ILE A 258 -28.63 -23.59 4.77
N LYS A 259 -28.86 -24.82 4.27
CA LYS A 259 -29.88 -25.11 3.26
C LYS A 259 -31.29 -24.78 3.75
N ALA A 260 -31.55 -24.82 5.06
CA ALA A 260 -32.84 -24.45 5.64
C ALA A 260 -33.25 -22.99 5.37
N PHE A 261 -32.29 -22.14 4.98
CA PHE A 261 -32.51 -20.73 4.61
C PHE A 261 -32.74 -20.53 3.11
N LEU A 262 -32.87 -21.61 2.34
CA LEU A 262 -33.28 -21.60 0.93
C LEU A 262 -34.71 -22.20 0.86
N PRO A 263 -35.78 -21.41 1.04
CA PRO A 263 -37.15 -21.93 0.96
C PRO A 263 -37.54 -22.32 -0.48
N GLU A 264 -38.59 -23.12 -0.64
CA GLU A 264 -39.03 -23.59 -1.97
C GLU A 264 -39.62 -22.47 -2.86
N THR A 265 -40.08 -21.39 -2.25
CA THR A 265 -40.65 -20.23 -2.94
C THR A 265 -40.23 -18.95 -2.25
N LEU A 266 -39.82 -17.94 -3.02
CA LEU A 266 -39.47 -16.60 -2.55
C LEU A 266 -40.06 -15.56 -3.50
N ALA A 267 -40.76 -14.56 -2.96
CA ALA A 267 -41.35 -13.47 -3.76
C ALA A 267 -42.17 -13.96 -4.97
N GLY A 268 -42.83 -15.11 -4.87
CA GLY A 268 -43.59 -15.74 -5.97
C GLY A 268 -42.76 -16.57 -6.96
N LEU A 269 -41.43 -16.55 -6.86
CA LEU A 269 -40.52 -17.35 -7.68
C LEU A 269 -40.32 -18.74 -7.08
N LYS A 270 -40.33 -19.77 -7.94
CA LYS A 270 -40.10 -21.16 -7.54
C LYS A 270 -38.61 -21.47 -7.57
N ARG A 271 -38.11 -22.18 -6.56
CA ARG A 271 -36.73 -22.69 -6.58
C ARG A 271 -36.56 -23.76 -7.64
N GLU A 272 -35.61 -23.58 -8.54
CA GLU A 272 -35.33 -24.50 -9.65
C GLU A 272 -34.24 -25.50 -9.28
N ASN A 273 -33.14 -24.99 -8.74
CA ASN A 273 -32.00 -25.79 -8.30
C ASN A 273 -31.43 -25.23 -6.99
N PHE A 274 -30.60 -26.02 -6.32
CA PHE A 274 -29.80 -25.52 -5.21
C PHE A 274 -28.51 -26.32 -5.04
N SER A 275 -27.54 -25.70 -4.38
CA SER A 275 -26.33 -26.33 -3.89
C SER A 275 -26.03 -25.82 -2.48
N ALA A 276 -25.46 -26.68 -1.63
CA ALA A 276 -24.95 -26.28 -0.33
C ALA A 276 -23.63 -27.02 -0.11
N GLN A 277 -22.56 -26.27 0.12
CA GLN A 277 -21.20 -26.81 0.20
C GLN A 277 -20.44 -26.10 1.30
N ARG A 278 -19.55 -26.84 1.96
CA ARG A 278 -18.58 -26.29 2.92
C ARG A 278 -17.20 -26.38 2.30
N ASN A 279 -16.55 -25.23 2.18
CA ASN A 279 -15.19 -25.12 1.70
C ASN A 279 -14.25 -24.89 2.88
N ASP A 280 -13.13 -25.62 2.90
CA ASP A 280 -12.02 -25.39 3.82
C ASP A 280 -10.87 -24.78 3.02
N SER A 281 -10.52 -23.55 3.34
CA SER A 281 -9.38 -22.85 2.74
C SER A 281 -8.51 -22.29 3.84
N MET A 282 -7.29 -22.83 3.99
CA MET A 282 -6.29 -22.33 4.94
C MET A 282 -6.80 -22.25 6.39
N GLY A 283 -7.67 -23.17 6.82
CA GLY A 283 -8.26 -23.18 8.17
C GLY A 283 -9.47 -22.25 8.34
N VAL A 284 -9.97 -21.65 7.26
CA VAL A 284 -11.23 -20.91 7.21
C VAL A 284 -12.30 -21.83 6.62
N LEU A 285 -13.26 -22.22 7.46
CA LEU A 285 -14.45 -22.96 7.05
C LEU A 285 -15.54 -21.98 6.64
N VAL A 286 -15.87 -21.96 5.35
CA VAL A 286 -17.00 -21.19 4.80
C VAL A 286 -18.03 -22.17 4.29
N THR A 287 -19.27 -22.04 4.75
CA THR A 287 -20.39 -22.78 4.18
C THR A 287 -21.22 -21.85 3.33
N THR A 288 -21.47 -22.22 2.08
CA THR A 288 -22.28 -21.43 1.14
C THR A 288 -23.42 -22.29 0.62
N ALA A 289 -24.62 -21.73 0.64
CA ALA A 289 -25.81 -22.27 0.02
C ALA A 289 -26.25 -21.33 -1.11
N ARG A 290 -26.47 -21.88 -2.30
CA ARG A 290 -26.99 -21.15 -3.46
C ARG A 290 -28.25 -21.81 -3.97
N ALA A 291 -29.22 -21.02 -4.41
CA ALA A 291 -30.38 -21.51 -5.11
C ALA A 291 -30.79 -20.53 -6.21
N ASP A 292 -31.13 -21.07 -7.37
CA ASP A 292 -31.72 -20.31 -8.47
C ASP A 292 -33.24 -20.36 -8.36
N TYR A 293 -33.87 -19.20 -8.47
CA TYR A 293 -35.32 -19.00 -8.39
C TYR A 293 -35.80 -18.36 -9.69
N GLY A 294 -36.88 -18.91 -10.25
CA GLY A 294 -37.48 -18.38 -11.46
C GLY A 294 -38.97 -18.66 -11.58
N ASP A 295 -39.59 -18.00 -12.55
CA ASP A 295 -41.00 -18.17 -12.92
C ASP A 295 -41.21 -18.52 -14.40
N GLY A 296 -40.11 -18.65 -15.16
CA GLY A 296 -40.14 -18.89 -16.61
C GLY A 296 -40.61 -17.69 -17.45
N GLN A 297 -40.80 -16.51 -16.84
CA GLN A 297 -41.20 -15.26 -17.50
C GLN A 297 -40.03 -14.27 -17.62
N GLY A 298 -38.80 -14.71 -17.36
CA GLY A 298 -37.57 -13.92 -17.47
C GLY A 298 -37.12 -13.27 -16.16
N HIS A 299 -37.76 -13.60 -15.03
CA HIS A 299 -37.26 -13.30 -13.70
C HIS A 299 -36.40 -14.44 -13.20
N ASP A 300 -35.08 -14.25 -13.26
CA ASP A 300 -34.09 -15.26 -12.85
C ASP A 300 -33.24 -14.66 -11.74
N VAL A 301 -33.46 -15.13 -10.50
CA VAL A 301 -32.81 -14.61 -9.30
C VAL A 301 -32.04 -15.73 -8.61
N GLN A 302 -30.74 -15.52 -8.42
CA GLN A 302 -29.91 -16.37 -7.58
C GLN A 302 -29.88 -15.81 -6.16
N LEU A 303 -30.28 -16.64 -5.19
CA LEU A 303 -30.08 -16.39 -3.76
C LEU A 303 -28.82 -17.11 -3.29
N GLU A 304 -27.94 -16.38 -2.60
CA GLU A 304 -26.78 -16.90 -1.89
C GLU A 304 -26.92 -16.61 -0.39
N VAL A 305 -26.77 -17.65 0.43
CA VAL A 305 -26.62 -17.57 1.89
C VAL A 305 -25.25 -18.14 2.24
N ALA A 306 -24.38 -17.32 2.82
CA ALA A 306 -23.04 -17.72 3.22
C ALA A 306 -22.81 -17.55 4.72
N ASP A 307 -22.20 -18.55 5.35
CA ASP A 307 -21.64 -18.48 6.69
C ASP A 307 -20.12 -18.46 6.60
N THR A 308 -19.54 -17.31 6.95
CA THR A 308 -18.10 -17.06 6.88
C THR A 308 -17.32 -17.53 8.13
N GLY A 309 -17.99 -18.18 9.09
CA GLY A 309 -17.37 -18.86 10.23
C GLY A 309 -16.49 -17.93 11.08
N ASN A 310 -15.18 -18.18 11.05
CA ASN A 310 -14.13 -17.46 11.80
C ASN A 310 -13.87 -16.02 11.33
N MET A 311 -14.49 -15.55 10.26
CA MET A 311 -14.21 -14.23 9.69
C MET A 311 -14.96 -13.07 10.37
N ARG A 312 -15.65 -13.30 11.49
CA ARG A 312 -16.47 -12.26 12.16
C ARG A 312 -15.69 -11.00 12.48
N GLY A 313 -14.48 -11.11 13.03
CA GLY A 313 -13.67 -9.93 13.34
C GLY A 313 -13.22 -9.15 12.10
N MET A 314 -13.02 -9.85 10.97
CA MET A 314 -12.69 -9.22 9.68
C MET A 314 -13.92 -8.56 9.05
N MET A 315 -15.09 -9.17 9.15
CA MET A 315 -16.37 -8.63 8.67
C MET A 315 -16.86 -7.46 9.53
N ALA A 316 -16.67 -7.52 10.84
CA ALA A 316 -16.94 -6.43 11.78
C ALA A 316 -16.05 -5.22 11.47
N MET A 317 -14.75 -5.45 11.23
CA MET A 317 -13.83 -4.40 10.79
C MET A 317 -14.27 -3.80 9.45
N ALA A 318 -14.53 -4.62 8.43
CA ALA A 318 -14.99 -4.16 7.12
C ALA A 318 -16.28 -3.35 7.21
N SER A 319 -17.22 -3.77 8.07
CA SER A 319 -18.49 -3.06 8.28
C SER A 319 -18.31 -1.74 9.03
N ALA A 320 -17.36 -1.65 9.97
CA ALA A 320 -17.09 -0.44 10.73
C ALA A 320 -16.36 0.64 9.91
N ILE A 321 -15.61 0.25 8.88
CA ILE A 321 -14.86 1.17 8.00
C ILE A 321 -15.56 1.40 6.66
N ALA A 322 -16.62 0.67 6.33
CA ALA A 322 -17.40 0.88 5.12
C ALA A 322 -18.14 2.22 5.23
N PRO A 323 -17.72 3.26 4.47
CA PRO A 323 -18.46 4.51 4.47
C PRO A 323 -19.84 4.28 3.85
N ASP A 324 -20.86 4.97 4.35
CA ASP A 324 -22.10 5.13 3.59
C ASP A 324 -21.71 5.74 2.23
N SER A 325 -21.97 5.00 1.15
CA SER A 325 -21.50 5.36 -0.18
C SER A 325 -22.63 5.21 -1.17
N GLU A 326 -22.88 6.25 -1.96
CA GLU A 326 -23.80 6.21 -3.09
C GLU A 326 -23.04 6.69 -4.33
N GLN A 327 -22.95 5.83 -5.34
CA GLN A 327 -22.41 6.16 -6.65
C GLN A 327 -23.53 6.02 -7.68
N GLN A 328 -23.75 7.08 -8.45
CA GLN A 328 -24.65 7.05 -9.61
C GLN A 328 -23.85 6.77 -10.87
N THR A 329 -24.36 5.89 -11.70
CA THR A 329 -23.86 5.61 -13.05
C THR A 329 -24.83 6.17 -14.08
N GLU A 330 -24.46 6.12 -15.36
CA GLU A 330 -25.31 6.63 -16.45
C GLU A 330 -26.67 5.90 -16.56
N HIS A 331 -26.72 4.62 -16.16
CA HIS A 331 -27.90 3.76 -16.31
C HIS A 331 -28.31 3.04 -15.02
N GLY A 332 -27.78 3.43 -13.87
CA GLY A 332 -27.93 2.67 -12.64
C GLY A 332 -27.26 3.29 -11.43
N TYR A 333 -27.13 2.53 -10.35
CA TYR A 333 -26.50 2.99 -9.13
C TYR A 333 -25.86 1.86 -8.32
N GLN A 334 -24.97 2.24 -7.40
CA GLN A 334 -24.43 1.36 -6.38
C GLN A 334 -24.46 2.07 -5.02
N LYS A 335 -24.98 1.39 -4.00
CA LYS A 335 -25.16 1.93 -2.65
C LYS A 335 -24.66 0.94 -1.61
N THR A 336 -24.02 1.48 -0.58
CA THR A 336 -23.71 0.78 0.65
C THR A 336 -24.21 1.65 1.79
N TYR A 337 -25.05 1.10 2.66
CA TYR A 337 -25.63 1.83 3.79
C TYR A 337 -26.01 0.88 4.93
N THR A 338 -26.22 1.43 6.13
CA THR A 338 -26.71 0.64 7.27
C THR A 338 -28.24 0.72 7.38
N SER A 339 -28.92 -0.41 7.53
CA SER A 339 -30.36 -0.50 7.76
C SER A 339 -30.67 -1.55 8.82
N ASN A 340 -31.46 -1.20 9.84
CA ASN A 340 -31.81 -2.10 10.96
C ASN A 340 -30.58 -2.76 11.63
N GLY A 341 -29.46 -2.02 11.74
CA GLY A 341 -28.21 -2.54 12.31
C GLY A 341 -27.47 -3.54 11.41
N ARG A 342 -27.93 -3.74 10.18
CA ARG A 342 -27.32 -4.62 9.16
C ARG A 342 -26.66 -3.75 8.09
N LEU A 343 -25.45 -4.13 7.67
CA LEU A 343 -24.82 -3.50 6.51
C LEU A 343 -25.51 -4.01 5.25
N VAL A 344 -25.95 -3.09 4.41
CA VAL A 344 -26.66 -3.36 3.16
C VAL A 344 -25.79 -2.92 2.00
N HIS A 345 -25.69 -3.78 1.00
CA HIS A 345 -25.15 -3.44 -0.32
C HIS A 345 -26.26 -3.61 -1.36
N GLU A 346 -26.46 -2.61 -2.21
CA GLU A 346 -27.34 -2.75 -3.37
C GLU A 346 -26.73 -2.12 -4.63
N SER A 347 -26.93 -2.78 -5.76
CA SER A 347 -26.56 -2.26 -7.07
C SER A 347 -27.64 -2.58 -8.08
N TRP A 348 -27.97 -1.62 -8.94
CA TRP A 348 -29.01 -1.79 -9.95
C TRP A 348 -28.60 -1.15 -11.27
N ASP A 349 -28.84 -1.86 -12.37
CA ASP A 349 -28.68 -1.37 -13.73
C ASP A 349 -30.01 -1.49 -14.48
N SER A 350 -30.55 -0.34 -14.89
CA SER A 350 -31.87 -0.24 -15.53
C SER A 350 -31.87 -0.67 -16.99
N GLN A 351 -30.72 -0.69 -17.67
CA GLN A 351 -30.61 -1.06 -19.08
C GLN A 351 -30.60 -2.58 -19.24
N SER A 352 -29.83 -3.27 -18.41
CA SER A 352 -29.73 -4.72 -18.36
C SER A 352 -30.85 -5.37 -17.54
N LYS A 353 -31.63 -4.57 -16.80
CA LYS A 353 -32.64 -5.05 -15.84
C LYS A 353 -32.06 -6.07 -14.85
N SER A 354 -30.86 -5.78 -14.37
CA SER A 354 -30.12 -6.68 -13.48
C SER A 354 -29.55 -5.94 -12.29
N GLY A 355 -29.36 -6.65 -11.18
CA GLY A 355 -28.78 -6.06 -9.99
C GLY A 355 -28.45 -7.08 -8.91
N GLU A 356 -28.11 -6.52 -7.75
CA GLU A 356 -27.76 -7.25 -6.54
C GLU A 356 -28.31 -6.51 -5.32
N TYR A 357 -28.85 -7.25 -4.36
CA TYR A 357 -29.21 -6.76 -3.04
C TYR A 357 -28.68 -7.74 -2.00
N GLY A 358 -27.86 -7.26 -1.06
CA GLY A 358 -27.19 -8.08 -0.07
C GLY A 358 -27.19 -7.45 1.31
N VAL A 359 -27.33 -8.29 2.34
CA VAL A 359 -27.29 -7.89 3.74
C VAL A 359 -26.29 -8.75 4.52
N ILE A 360 -25.62 -8.13 5.49
CA ILE A 360 -24.79 -8.82 6.48
C ILE A 360 -25.59 -8.95 7.78
N VAL A 361 -25.82 -10.18 8.23
CA VAL A 361 -26.55 -10.53 9.45
C VAL A 361 -25.57 -10.99 10.53
N ALA A 362 -25.69 -10.41 11.72
CA ALA A 362 -24.87 -10.74 12.89
C ALA A 362 -23.34 -10.76 12.64
N GLN A 363 -22.87 -9.92 11.69
CA GLN A 363 -21.45 -9.81 11.30
C GLN A 363 -20.81 -11.15 10.86
N ARG A 364 -21.63 -12.12 10.43
CA ARG A 364 -21.21 -13.49 10.13
C ARG A 364 -21.83 -14.02 8.84
N TYR A 365 -23.12 -13.80 8.69
CA TYR A 365 -23.90 -14.36 7.60
C TYR A 365 -24.10 -13.31 6.51
N THR A 366 -23.92 -13.71 5.26
CA THR A 366 -24.28 -12.89 4.10
C THR A 366 -25.50 -13.51 3.45
N VAL A 367 -26.53 -12.69 3.19
CA VAL A 367 -27.71 -13.08 2.42
C VAL A 367 -27.82 -12.14 1.24
N LYS A 368 -27.78 -12.70 0.02
CA LYS A 368 -27.61 -11.92 -1.21
C LYS A 368 -28.50 -12.46 -2.31
N ALA A 369 -29.31 -11.60 -2.91
CA ALA A 369 -30.04 -11.91 -4.14
C ALA A 369 -29.42 -11.15 -5.31
N SER A 370 -29.17 -11.82 -6.42
CA SER A 370 -28.64 -11.22 -7.64
C SER A 370 -29.27 -11.84 -8.88
N GLY A 371 -29.48 -11.05 -9.92
CA GLY A 371 -30.03 -11.56 -11.18
C GLY A 371 -30.92 -10.55 -11.89
N ASN A 372 -31.76 -11.07 -12.79
CA ASN A 372 -32.61 -10.28 -13.67
C ASN A 372 -33.99 -10.08 -13.03
N ALA A 373 -34.46 -8.84 -12.99
CA ALA A 373 -35.74 -8.48 -12.41
C ALA A 373 -36.30 -7.20 -13.05
N ASP A 374 -37.59 -6.94 -12.90
CA ASP A 374 -38.18 -5.67 -13.35
C ASP A 374 -37.75 -4.47 -12.49
N SER A 375 -37.48 -4.69 -11.20
CA SER A 375 -36.91 -3.69 -10.31
C SER A 375 -36.08 -4.34 -9.19
N ILE A 376 -35.27 -3.50 -8.53
CA ILE A 376 -34.52 -3.89 -7.32
C ILE A 376 -35.44 -4.41 -6.20
N ASP A 377 -36.73 -4.07 -6.21
CA ASP A 377 -37.67 -4.45 -5.17
C ASP A 377 -37.89 -5.96 -5.13
N LEU A 378 -37.81 -6.65 -6.28
CA LEU A 378 -37.88 -8.11 -6.31
C LEU A 378 -36.70 -8.73 -5.55
N LEU A 379 -35.48 -8.22 -5.77
CA LEU A 379 -34.29 -8.71 -5.05
C LEU A 379 -34.37 -8.43 -3.54
N LYS A 380 -34.93 -7.27 -3.16
CA LYS A 380 -35.23 -6.93 -1.76
C LYS A 380 -36.25 -7.87 -1.14
N GLN A 381 -37.31 -8.21 -1.86
CA GLN A 381 -38.33 -9.16 -1.41
C GLN A 381 -37.77 -10.58 -1.28
N VAL A 382 -36.89 -11.00 -2.20
CA VAL A 382 -36.22 -12.30 -2.12
C VAL A 382 -35.35 -12.39 -0.87
N VAL A 383 -34.50 -11.39 -0.59
CA VAL A 383 -33.71 -11.36 0.65
C VAL A 383 -34.59 -11.24 1.89
N GLY A 384 -35.65 -10.43 1.84
CA GLY A 384 -36.62 -10.26 2.93
C GLY A 384 -37.47 -11.51 3.22
N GLY A 385 -37.58 -12.44 2.26
CA GLY A 385 -38.24 -13.73 2.44
C GLY A 385 -37.37 -14.79 3.11
N VAL A 386 -36.08 -14.52 3.34
CA VAL A 386 -35.19 -15.37 4.15
C VAL A 386 -35.40 -15.04 5.63
N ASP A 387 -35.39 -16.06 6.49
CA ASP A 387 -35.51 -15.90 7.95
C ASP A 387 -34.21 -15.33 8.55
N LEU A 388 -34.02 -14.02 8.37
CA LEU A 388 -32.83 -13.29 8.82
C LEU A 388 -32.72 -13.26 10.35
N ASP A 389 -33.85 -13.25 11.05
CA ASP A 389 -33.87 -13.21 12.52
C ASP A 389 -33.42 -14.54 13.10
N LYS A 390 -33.83 -15.66 12.49
CA LYS A 390 -33.26 -16.97 12.84
C LYS A 390 -31.76 -17.03 12.58
N LEU A 391 -31.25 -16.53 11.44
CA LEU A 391 -29.79 -16.43 11.21
C LEU A 391 -29.11 -15.65 12.34
N GLU A 392 -29.71 -14.57 12.80
CA GLU A 392 -29.18 -13.77 13.91
C GLU A 392 -29.14 -14.55 15.23
N THR A 393 -30.11 -15.43 15.51
CA THR A 393 -30.06 -16.33 16.69
C THR A 393 -28.93 -17.35 16.61
N LEU A 394 -28.56 -17.79 15.41
CA LEU A 394 -27.47 -18.75 15.20
C LEU A 394 -26.08 -18.10 15.27
N LYS A 395 -26.00 -16.82 15.64
CA LYS A 395 -24.72 -16.11 15.74
C LYS A 395 -23.74 -16.73 16.74
N ASN A 396 -24.06 -17.73 17.53
CA ASN A 396 -23.08 -18.40 18.40
C ASN A 396 -22.91 -19.89 18.10
N GLU A 397 -23.57 -20.39 17.04
CA GLU A 397 -23.48 -21.80 16.67
C GLU A 397 -22.08 -22.16 16.15
N GLY A 398 -21.54 -23.30 16.59
CA GLY A 398 -20.20 -23.75 16.21
C GLY A 398 -19.05 -23.03 16.95
N VAL A 399 -19.33 -22.11 17.88
CA VAL A 399 -18.33 -21.51 18.76
C VAL A 399 -17.95 -22.56 19.82
N SER A 400 -16.71 -23.05 19.79
CA SER A 400 -16.23 -23.98 20.81
C SER A 400 -16.04 -23.23 22.14
N ASN A 401 -16.86 -23.53 23.15
CA ASN A 401 -16.62 -23.08 24.52
C ASN A 401 -15.39 -23.84 25.07
N GLN A 402 -14.30 -23.14 25.36
CA GLN A 402 -13.28 -23.61 26.32
C GLN A 402 -13.35 -22.76 27.57
#